data_AF-A0A6P7HHZ5-F1
#
_entry.id   AF-A0A6P7HHZ5-F1
#
_cell.length_a   1.000
_cell.length_b   1.000
_cell.length_c   1.000
_cell.angle_alpha   90.00
_cell.angle_beta   90.00
_cell.angle_gamma   90.00
#
_symmetry.space_group_name_H-M   'P 1'
#
loop_
_entity.id
_entity.type
_entity.pdbx_description
1 polymer ?
#
loop_
_entity_poly.entity_id
_entity_poly.type
_entity_poly.pdbx_seq_one_letter_code
_entity_poly.pdbx_strand_id
1 'polypeptide(L)'
;MEEYYQGSSRSRGSSVSDNDPRAKIKDCCRKVIAFMCTQVGLGALVFGYTLVGAVSFMTLEQKGVNIEPVQINEKREEYLVKLYKVALKHNIFDVDSFFSDSDAVLKSYQEKVVEIFKYGYSERSVNDMWTFSAALMYSLSVITMIGYGNLVPRTSYGKIATVVYALFGIPLYVLYNKMGGSLGL
;
A
#
# COMPACT_ATOMS: atom_id res chain seq x y z
N MET A 1 69.98 -33.43 54.90
CA MET A 1 70.11 -32.40 55.93
C MET A 1 68.99 -31.41 55.67
N GLU A 2 67.93 -31.52 56.48
CA GLU A 2 66.92 -30.47 56.64
C GLU A 2 67.60 -29.15 56.97
N GLU A 3 67.01 -28.02 56.55
CA GLU A 3 66.34 -27.18 57.55
C GLU A 3 65.40 -26.15 56.90
N TYR A 4 64.31 -26.00 57.62
CA TYR A 4 63.11 -25.22 57.41
C TYR A 4 63.30 -23.90 58.18
N TYR A 5 62.94 -22.73 57.63
CA TYR A 5 62.44 -21.62 58.47
C TYR A 5 61.57 -20.65 57.67
N GLN A 6 60.37 -20.43 58.20
CA GLN A 6 59.26 -19.62 57.71
C GLN A 6 59.45 -18.11 57.91
N GLY A 7 58.74 -17.33 57.09
CA GLY A 7 58.26 -15.97 57.38
C GLY A 7 58.42 -15.05 56.16
N SER A 8 57.44 -14.27 55.70
CA SER A 8 56.14 -13.88 56.24
C SER A 8 55.33 -13.16 55.14
N SER A 9 54.02 -13.10 55.36
CA SER A 9 52.95 -12.59 54.50
C SER A 9 53.08 -11.15 54.02
N ARG A 10 52.53 -10.86 52.81
CA ARG A 10 51.81 -9.63 52.35
C ARG A 10 51.98 -9.47 50.82
N SER A 11 51.01 -9.22 49.96
CA SER A 11 49.58 -8.92 50.08
C SER A 11 48.90 -9.22 48.74
N ARG A 12 47.62 -9.63 48.83
CA ARG A 12 46.64 -9.65 47.75
C ARG A 12 46.66 -8.33 46.95
N GLY A 13 47.02 -8.41 45.68
CA GLY A 13 46.54 -7.49 44.65
C GLY A 13 45.27 -8.07 44.07
N SER A 14 44.15 -7.85 44.77
CA SER A 14 42.84 -8.36 44.41
C SER A 14 42.44 -7.90 43.01
N SER A 15 42.23 -8.85 42.10
CA SER A 15 41.45 -8.69 40.88
C SER A 15 39.99 -8.40 41.26
N VAL A 16 39.70 -7.16 41.66
CA VAL A 16 38.33 -6.68 41.92
C VAL A 16 37.96 -5.74 40.79
N SER A 17 37.47 -6.31 39.70
CA SER A 17 36.58 -5.61 38.78
C SER A 17 35.86 -6.58 37.85
N ASP A 18 35.20 -7.62 38.40
CA ASP A 18 34.33 -8.47 37.56
C ASP A 18 33.05 -8.96 38.26
N ASN A 19 32.61 -8.33 39.34
CA ASN A 19 31.36 -8.68 40.01
C ASN A 19 30.62 -7.44 40.52
N ASP A 20 30.44 -6.43 39.68
CA ASP A 20 29.48 -5.36 39.99
C ASP A 20 28.10 -5.68 39.33
N PRO A 21 27.10 -6.15 40.10
CA PRO A 21 25.76 -6.41 39.58
C PRO A 21 25.11 -5.16 38.98
N ARG A 22 25.53 -3.94 39.40
CA ARG A 22 25.04 -2.68 38.85
C ARG A 22 25.54 -2.42 37.44
N ALA A 23 26.75 -2.86 37.09
CA ALA A 23 27.29 -2.77 35.74
C ALA A 23 26.53 -3.70 34.78
N LYS A 24 26.27 -4.95 35.21
CA LYS A 24 25.45 -5.90 34.44
C LYS A 24 24.01 -5.40 34.24
N ILE A 25 23.40 -4.78 35.26
CA ILE A 25 22.07 -4.16 35.15
C ILE A 25 22.09 -2.96 34.18
N LYS A 26 23.12 -2.12 34.22
CA LYS A 26 23.27 -0.98 33.31
C LYS A 26 23.44 -1.42 31.86
N ASP A 27 24.22 -2.48 31.62
CA ASP A 27 24.41 -3.05 30.28
C ASP A 27 23.16 -3.80 29.79
N CYS A 28 22.45 -4.49 30.69
CA CYS A 28 21.16 -5.10 30.39
C CYS A 28 20.12 -4.03 30.04
N CYS A 29 20.03 -2.97 30.84
CA CYS A 29 19.09 -1.87 30.62
C CYS A 29 19.43 -1.09 29.33
N ARG A 30 20.72 -0.85 29.05
CA ARG A 30 21.17 -0.26 27.77
C ARG A 30 20.82 -1.16 26.58
N LYS A 31 21.01 -2.46 26.68
CA LYS A 31 20.63 -3.43 25.64
C LYS A 31 19.11 -3.48 25.46
N VAL A 32 18.33 -3.47 26.53
CA VAL A 32 16.86 -3.44 26.50
C VAL A 32 16.34 -2.13 25.87
N ILE A 33 16.93 -0.98 26.21
CA ILE A 33 16.56 0.31 25.62
C ILE A 33 16.95 0.36 24.13
N ALA A 34 18.16 -0.07 23.77
CA ALA A 34 18.59 -0.17 22.38
C ALA A 34 17.71 -1.13 21.58
N PHE A 35 17.29 -2.22 22.22
CA PHE A 35 16.39 -3.20 21.65
C PHE A 35 14.97 -2.64 21.45
N MET A 36 14.40 -1.97 22.45
CA MET A 36 13.12 -1.26 22.34
C MET A 36 13.18 -0.16 21.27
N CYS A 37 14.28 0.58 21.18
CA CYS A 37 14.50 1.59 20.14
C CYS A 37 14.58 0.97 18.74
N THR A 38 15.10 -0.26 18.61
CA THR A 38 15.16 -0.96 17.32
C THR A 38 13.79 -1.51 16.91
N GLN A 39 13.02 -2.07 17.85
CA GLN A 39 11.68 -2.60 17.60
C GLN A 39 10.68 -1.48 17.29
N VAL A 40 10.65 -0.45 18.13
CA VAL A 40 9.81 0.74 17.94
C VAL A 40 10.29 1.54 16.72
N GLY A 41 11.60 1.62 16.50
CA GLY A 41 12.18 2.31 15.35
C GLY A 41 11.81 1.64 14.03
N LEU A 42 11.84 0.30 13.97
CA LEU A 42 11.44 -0.44 12.77
C LEU A 42 9.92 -0.35 12.53
N GLY A 43 9.10 -0.41 13.59
CA GLY A 43 7.66 -0.17 13.48
C GLY A 43 7.33 1.25 13.00
N ALA A 44 8.01 2.26 13.55
CA ALA A 44 7.87 3.65 13.12
C ALA A 44 8.37 3.85 11.68
N LEU A 45 9.42 3.15 11.26
CA LEU A 45 9.92 3.17 9.89
C LEU A 45 8.90 2.57 8.92
N VAL A 46 8.30 1.42 9.25
CA VAL A 46 7.21 0.81 8.46
C VAL A 46 6.03 1.77 8.35
N PHE A 47 5.60 2.35 9.47
CA PHE A 47 4.48 3.30 9.49
C PHE A 47 4.78 4.58 8.71
N GLY A 48 5.99 5.13 8.83
CA GLY A 48 6.44 6.26 8.02
C GLY A 48 6.47 5.92 6.54
N TYR A 49 6.92 4.71 6.18
CA TYR A 49 6.95 4.23 4.81
C TYR A 49 5.55 4.12 4.20
N THR A 50 4.56 3.63 4.96
CA THR A 50 3.17 3.57 4.49
C THR A 50 2.54 4.94 4.31
N LEU A 51 2.88 5.93 5.16
CA LEU A 51 2.44 7.31 4.99
C LEU A 51 2.99 7.93 3.69
N VAL A 52 4.29 7.75 3.42
CA VAL A 52 4.93 8.23 2.19
C VAL A 52 4.30 7.56 0.97
N GLY A 53 4.07 6.25 1.02
CA GLY A 53 3.35 5.51 -0.02
C GLY A 53 1.96 6.08 -0.26
N ALA A 54 1.19 6.30 0.81
CA ALA A 54 -0.19 6.81 0.72
C ALA A 54 -0.26 8.16 0.02
N VAL A 55 0.60 9.12 0.40
CA VAL A 55 0.66 10.44 -0.22
C VAL A 55 1.11 10.34 -1.69
N SER A 56 2.08 9.47 -1.98
CA SER A 56 2.56 9.26 -3.34
C SER A 56 1.46 8.71 -4.25
N PHE A 57 0.77 7.63 -3.86
CA PHE A 57 -0.30 7.05 -4.67
C PHE A 57 -1.50 7.97 -4.80
N MET A 58 -1.88 8.67 -3.74
CA MET A 58 -2.95 9.67 -3.76
C MET A 58 -2.66 10.76 -4.79
N THR A 59 -1.46 11.35 -4.77
CA THR A 59 -1.11 12.44 -5.71
C THR A 59 -0.91 11.96 -7.16
N LEU A 60 -0.39 10.74 -7.36
CA LEU A 60 -0.19 10.17 -8.70
C LEU A 60 -1.51 9.81 -9.37
N GLU A 61 -2.43 9.18 -8.63
CA GLU A 61 -3.69 8.69 -9.19
C GLU A 61 -4.75 9.79 -9.32
N GLN A 62 -4.77 10.78 -8.42
CA GLN A 62 -5.67 11.94 -8.53
C GLN A 62 -5.39 12.79 -9.78
N LYS A 63 -4.15 12.83 -10.26
CA LYS A 63 -3.77 13.63 -11.43
C LYS A 63 -3.95 12.91 -12.77
N GLY A 64 -3.94 11.57 -12.76
CA GLY A 64 -3.88 10.78 -13.99
C GLY A 64 -5.22 10.25 -14.51
N VAL A 65 -6.29 10.30 -13.72
CA VAL A 65 -7.61 9.80 -14.13
C VAL A 65 -8.58 10.98 -14.29
N ASN A 66 -8.68 11.51 -15.51
CA ASN A 66 -9.58 12.61 -15.89
C ASN A 66 -10.90 12.14 -16.54
N ILE A 67 -11.37 10.93 -16.22
CA ILE A 67 -12.68 10.46 -16.69
C ILE A 67 -13.68 10.73 -15.57
N GLU A 68 -14.17 11.96 -15.53
CA GLU A 68 -15.23 12.36 -14.61
C GLU A 68 -16.51 11.59 -14.93
N PRO A 69 -17.26 11.10 -13.93
CA PRO A 69 -18.54 10.42 -14.15
C PRO A 69 -19.59 11.28 -14.85
N VAL A 70 -19.38 12.60 -14.85
CA VAL A 70 -20.15 13.58 -15.61
C VAL A 70 -20.09 13.30 -17.12
N GLN A 71 -18.93 12.93 -17.67
CA GLN A 71 -18.78 12.73 -19.12
C GLN A 71 -19.57 11.50 -19.63
N ILE A 72 -19.72 10.46 -18.80
CA ILE A 72 -20.49 9.27 -19.19
C ILE A 72 -21.98 9.56 -19.18
N ASN A 73 -22.47 10.28 -18.17
CA ASN A 73 -23.89 10.62 -18.10
C ASN A 73 -24.30 11.49 -19.31
N GLU A 74 -23.47 12.46 -19.68
CA GLU A 74 -23.68 13.28 -20.87
C GLU A 74 -23.67 12.44 -22.16
N LYS A 75 -22.72 11.52 -22.29
CA LYS A 75 -22.68 10.59 -23.44
C LYS A 75 -23.91 9.68 -23.46
N ARG A 76 -24.33 9.15 -22.32
CA ARG A 76 -25.52 8.29 -22.21
C ARG A 76 -26.76 9.04 -22.69
N GLU A 77 -26.94 10.29 -22.27
CA GLU A 77 -28.04 11.14 -22.74
C GLU A 77 -27.98 11.39 -24.25
N GLU A 78 -26.79 11.65 -24.81
CA GLU A 78 -26.59 11.83 -26.26
C GLU A 78 -27.07 10.60 -27.05
N TYR A 79 -26.71 9.39 -26.59
CA TYR A 79 -27.10 8.13 -27.23
C TYR A 79 -28.58 7.79 -27.02
N LEU A 80 -29.16 8.12 -25.86
CA LEU A 80 -30.60 7.98 -25.61
C LEU A 80 -31.41 8.86 -26.56
N VAL A 81 -30.99 10.10 -26.79
CA VAL A 81 -31.65 11.00 -27.75
C VAL A 81 -31.54 10.47 -29.17
N LYS A 82 -30.39 9.88 -29.56
CA LYS A 82 -30.23 9.23 -30.87
C LYS A 82 -31.17 8.03 -31.03
N LEU A 83 -31.26 7.18 -30.00
CA LEU A 83 -32.15 6.02 -30.01
C LEU A 83 -33.62 6.44 -30.09
N TYR A 84 -34.01 7.45 -29.31
CA TYR A 84 -35.37 8.01 -29.34
C TYR A 84 -35.74 8.58 -30.71
N LYS A 85 -34.80 9.25 -31.40
CA LYS A 85 -35.00 9.73 -32.77
C LYS A 85 -35.21 8.57 -33.77
N VAL A 86 -34.47 7.47 -33.63
CA VAL A 86 -34.68 6.26 -34.45
C VAL A 86 -36.07 5.67 -34.19
N ALA A 87 -36.50 5.61 -32.92
CA ALA A 87 -37.82 5.14 -32.52
C ALA A 87 -38.98 6.01 -33.04
N LEU A 88 -38.78 7.33 -33.18
CA LEU A 88 -39.79 8.23 -33.76
C LEU A 88 -39.78 8.23 -35.30
N LYS A 89 -38.65 7.93 -35.93
CA LYS A 89 -38.49 7.93 -37.39
C LYS A 89 -39.16 6.72 -38.03
N HIS A 90 -39.10 5.57 -37.36
CA HIS A 90 -39.76 4.35 -37.81
C HIS A 90 -41.13 4.23 -37.14
N ASN A 91 -42.20 4.13 -37.93
CA ASN A 91 -43.50 3.70 -37.42
C ASN A 91 -43.33 2.26 -36.90
N ILE A 92 -43.96 1.92 -35.78
CA ILE A 92 -43.86 0.63 -35.03
C ILE A 92 -44.00 -0.66 -35.89
N PHE A 93 -44.39 -0.54 -37.15
CA PHE A 93 -44.65 -1.64 -38.08
C PHE A 93 -43.47 -2.03 -39.00
N ASP A 94 -42.43 -1.21 -39.17
CA ASP A 94 -41.21 -1.60 -39.92
C ASP A 94 -40.12 -2.08 -38.94
N VAL A 95 -40.33 -3.31 -38.48
CA VAL A 95 -39.56 -3.94 -37.41
C VAL A 95 -38.09 -4.11 -37.82
N ASP A 96 -37.82 -4.65 -39.01
CA ASP A 96 -36.46 -4.98 -39.46
C ASP A 96 -35.58 -3.74 -39.62
N SER A 97 -36.11 -2.67 -40.22
CA SER A 97 -35.37 -1.40 -40.38
C SER A 97 -35.12 -0.71 -39.04
N PHE A 98 -36.10 -0.73 -38.13
CA PHE A 98 -35.95 -0.20 -36.77
C PHE A 98 -34.90 -0.97 -35.97
N PHE A 99 -34.91 -2.30 -36.04
CA PHE A 99 -33.91 -3.14 -35.38
C PHE A 99 -32.51 -2.87 -35.92
N SER A 100 -32.34 -2.79 -37.24
CA SER A 100 -31.05 -2.52 -37.87
C SER A 100 -30.46 -1.16 -37.44
N ASP A 101 -31.28 -0.09 -37.49
CA ASP A 101 -30.82 1.26 -37.11
C ASP A 101 -30.55 1.37 -35.59
N SER A 102 -31.38 0.74 -34.77
CA SER A 102 -31.21 0.73 -33.31
C SER A 102 -29.99 -0.08 -32.89
N ASP A 103 -29.74 -1.23 -33.52
CA ASP A 103 -28.57 -2.08 -33.26
C ASP A 103 -27.27 -1.34 -33.63
N ALA A 104 -27.25 -0.61 -34.75
CA ALA A 104 -26.11 0.22 -35.11
C ALA A 104 -25.78 1.30 -34.06
N VAL A 105 -26.80 1.95 -33.50
CA VAL A 105 -26.64 2.96 -32.44
C VAL A 105 -26.19 2.31 -31.13
N LEU A 106 -26.79 1.18 -30.74
CA LEU A 106 -26.45 0.45 -29.53
C LEU A 106 -25.04 -0.12 -29.58
N LYS A 107 -24.63 -0.69 -30.71
CA LYS A 107 -23.28 -1.20 -30.92
C LYS A 107 -22.23 -0.08 -30.79
N SER A 108 -22.51 1.07 -31.38
CA SER A 108 -21.65 2.26 -31.26
C SER A 108 -21.55 2.78 -29.82
N TYR A 109 -22.64 2.72 -29.05
CA TYR A 109 -22.63 3.05 -27.63
C TYR A 109 -21.83 2.02 -26.83
N GLN A 110 -22.07 0.72 -27.06
CA GLN A 110 -21.40 -0.37 -26.37
C GLN A 110 -19.89 -0.31 -26.57
N GLU A 111 -19.40 -0.12 -27.79
CA GLU A 111 -17.96 -0.01 -28.08
C GLU A 111 -17.31 1.13 -27.30
N LYS A 112 -17.95 2.31 -27.29
CA LYS A 112 -17.48 3.48 -26.54
C LYS A 112 -17.54 3.29 -25.03
N VAL A 113 -18.61 2.70 -24.50
CA VAL A 113 -18.72 2.40 -23.07
C VAL A 113 -17.63 1.41 -22.67
N VAL A 114 -17.46 0.32 -23.42
CA VAL A 114 -16.40 -0.68 -23.15
C VAL A 114 -15.01 -0.04 -23.20
N GLU A 115 -14.75 0.86 -24.16
CA GLU A 115 -13.50 1.62 -24.22
C GLU A 115 -13.30 2.47 -22.97
N ILE A 116 -14.32 3.23 -22.55
CA ILE A 116 -14.26 4.08 -21.36
C ILE A 116 -14.06 3.23 -20.08
N PHE A 117 -14.72 2.08 -19.97
CA PHE A 117 -14.49 1.12 -18.87
C PHE A 117 -13.07 0.57 -18.88
N LYS A 118 -12.51 0.25 -20.06
CA LYS A 118 -11.12 -0.21 -20.22
C LYS A 118 -10.10 0.86 -19.80
N TYR A 119 -10.36 2.12 -20.09
CA TYR A 119 -9.49 3.24 -19.66
C TYR A 119 -9.66 3.62 -18.19
N GLY A 120 -10.46 2.86 -17.43
CA GLY A 120 -10.53 3.00 -16.00
C GLY A 120 -11.59 3.99 -15.56
N TYR A 121 -12.80 3.87 -16.12
CA TYR A 121 -13.99 4.45 -15.52
C TYR A 121 -14.30 3.83 -14.16
N SER A 122 -14.71 4.67 -13.22
CA SER A 122 -15.39 4.26 -12.00
C SER A 122 -16.64 5.11 -11.84
N GLU A 123 -17.73 4.47 -11.42
CA GLU A 123 -18.99 5.14 -11.09
C GLU A 123 -18.82 6.21 -10.00
N ARG A 124 -17.81 6.02 -9.12
CA ARG A 124 -17.38 7.00 -8.12
C ARG A 124 -16.26 7.89 -8.66
N SER A 125 -16.26 9.15 -8.22
CA SER A 125 -15.20 10.09 -8.54
C SER A 125 -13.84 9.54 -8.06
N VAL A 126 -12.78 9.88 -8.78
CA VAL A 126 -11.42 9.44 -8.44
C VAL A 126 -11.03 9.94 -7.05
N ASN A 127 -11.51 11.12 -6.67
CA ASN A 127 -11.31 11.70 -5.34
C ASN A 127 -12.02 10.91 -4.23
N ASP A 128 -13.20 10.34 -4.51
CA ASP A 128 -13.91 9.48 -3.54
C ASP A 128 -13.27 8.10 -3.40
N MET A 129 -12.59 7.61 -4.44
CA MET A 129 -11.89 6.34 -4.41
C MET A 129 -10.51 6.45 -3.75
N TRP A 130 -9.73 7.47 -4.10
CA TRP A 130 -8.38 7.72 -3.58
C TRP A 130 -8.40 8.72 -2.42
N THR A 131 -9.14 8.38 -1.36
CA THR A 131 -9.06 9.10 -0.08
C THR A 131 -7.77 8.74 0.66
N PHE A 132 -7.31 9.60 1.57
CA PHE A 132 -6.09 9.35 2.36
C PHE A 132 -6.12 8.00 3.09
N SER A 133 -7.23 7.68 3.75
CA SER A 133 -7.41 6.41 4.46
C SER A 133 -7.36 5.21 3.50
N ALA A 134 -7.96 5.32 2.32
CA ALA A 134 -7.95 4.27 1.32
C ALA A 134 -6.55 4.06 0.72
N ALA A 135 -5.82 5.15 0.43
CA ALA A 135 -4.44 5.11 -0.04
C ALA A 135 -3.47 4.52 1.01
N LEU A 136 -3.71 4.80 2.29
CA LEU A 136 -2.95 4.22 3.41
C LEU A 136 -3.22 2.72 3.54
N MET A 137 -4.48 2.31 3.50
CA MET A 137 -4.87 0.90 3.49
C MET A 137 -4.26 0.15 2.29
N TYR A 138 -4.26 0.79 1.11
CA TYR A 138 -3.59 0.24 -0.08
C TYR A 138 -2.08 0.08 0.15
N SER A 139 -1.39 1.13 0.58
CA SER A 139 0.06 1.12 0.83
C SER A 139 0.46 0.08 1.88
N LEU A 140 -0.36 -0.07 2.92
CA LEU A 140 -0.20 -1.13 3.93
C LEU A 140 -0.40 -2.50 3.30
N SER A 141 -1.48 -2.71 2.54
CA SER A 141 -1.78 -4.00 1.91
C SER A 141 -0.72 -4.47 0.91
N VAL A 142 -0.01 -3.53 0.26
CA VAL A 142 1.11 -3.84 -0.66
C VAL A 142 2.31 -4.35 0.12
N ILE A 143 2.71 -3.69 1.21
CA ILE A 143 3.86 -4.13 2.00
C ILE A 143 3.58 -5.42 2.78
N THR A 144 2.34 -5.61 3.24
CA THR A 144 1.93 -6.83 3.95
C THR A 144 1.62 -7.99 3.00
N MET A 145 1.65 -7.74 1.69
CA MET A 145 1.35 -8.71 0.64
C MET A 145 -0.07 -9.31 0.75
N ILE A 146 -0.99 -8.61 1.43
CA ILE A 146 -2.40 -9.02 1.51
C ILE A 146 -3.09 -8.80 0.16
N GLY A 147 -2.90 -7.61 -0.43
CA GLY A 147 -3.40 -7.28 -1.77
C GLY A 147 -4.92 -7.45 -1.96
N TYR A 148 -5.75 -6.64 -1.29
CA TYR A 148 -7.21 -6.74 -1.38
C TYR A 148 -7.81 -6.59 -2.79
N GLY A 149 -7.08 -5.99 -3.75
CA GLY A 149 -7.51 -5.87 -5.15
C GLY A 149 -8.63 -4.85 -5.43
N ASN A 150 -9.34 -4.38 -4.41
CA ASN A 150 -10.47 -3.43 -4.56
C ASN A 150 -10.04 -2.01 -4.97
N LEU A 151 -8.81 -1.62 -4.63
CA LEU A 151 -8.22 -0.33 -5.00
C LEU A 151 -6.85 -0.61 -5.63
N VAL A 152 -6.69 -0.23 -6.89
CA VAL A 152 -5.45 -0.44 -7.64
C VAL A 152 -5.14 0.79 -8.50
N PRO A 153 -3.85 1.17 -8.65
CA PRO A 153 -3.46 2.28 -9.49
C PRO A 153 -3.78 1.96 -10.95
N ARG A 154 -4.49 2.88 -11.60
CA ARG A 154 -4.88 2.79 -13.00
C ARG A 154 -3.81 3.42 -13.89
N THR A 155 -3.11 4.43 -13.40
CA THR A 155 -2.10 5.16 -14.16
C THR A 155 -0.86 4.30 -14.40
N SER A 156 -0.20 4.47 -15.55
CA SER A 156 1.05 3.77 -15.85
C SER A 156 2.14 4.10 -14.81
N TYR A 157 2.20 5.34 -14.36
CA TYR A 157 3.14 5.78 -13.33
C TYR A 157 2.83 5.18 -11.95
N GLY A 158 1.55 5.11 -11.56
CA GLY A 158 1.13 4.48 -10.31
C GLY A 158 1.47 3.00 -10.26
N LYS A 159 1.31 2.27 -11.38
CA LYS A 159 1.71 0.86 -11.49
C LYS A 159 3.21 0.67 -11.29
N ILE A 160 4.04 1.47 -11.97
CA ILE A 160 5.50 1.40 -11.82
C ILE A 160 5.90 1.76 -10.38
N ALA A 161 5.30 2.81 -9.82
CA ALA A 161 5.52 3.20 -8.43
C ALA A 161 5.17 2.08 -7.44
N THR A 162 4.08 1.33 -7.66
CA THR A 162 3.72 0.17 -6.84
C THR A 162 4.78 -0.92 -6.90
N VAL A 163 5.32 -1.22 -8.08
CA VAL A 163 6.38 -2.24 -8.22
C VAL A 163 7.62 -1.82 -7.44
N VAL A 164 8.09 -0.59 -7.63
CA VAL A 164 9.25 -0.06 -6.90
C VAL A 164 8.99 -0.05 -5.40
N TYR A 165 7.81 0.39 -4.97
CA TYR A 165 7.40 0.43 -3.58
C TYR A 165 7.32 -0.96 -2.94
N ALA A 166 6.88 -1.98 -3.68
CA ALA A 166 6.85 -3.36 -3.22
C ALA A 166 8.26 -3.94 -3.06
N LEU A 167 9.19 -3.63 -3.98
CA LEU A 167 10.58 -4.13 -3.93
C LEU A 167 11.31 -3.74 -2.64
N PHE A 168 11.08 -2.53 -2.12
CA PHE A 168 11.69 -2.09 -0.86
C PHE A 168 10.81 -2.38 0.36
N GLY A 169 9.49 -2.31 0.20
CA GLY A 169 8.54 -2.51 1.29
C GLY A 169 8.46 -3.95 1.79
N ILE A 170 8.54 -4.93 0.88
CA ILE A 170 8.46 -6.36 1.23
C ILE A 170 9.65 -6.79 2.10
N PRO A 171 10.93 -6.54 1.72
CA PRO A 171 12.07 -6.86 2.57
C PRO A 171 12.00 -6.18 3.95
N LEU A 172 11.55 -4.93 3.99
CA LEU A 172 11.41 -4.15 5.22
C LEU A 172 10.33 -4.75 6.14
N TYR A 173 9.17 -5.13 5.60
CA TYR A 173 8.10 -5.78 6.35
C TYR A 173 8.49 -7.17 6.85
N VAL A 174 9.22 -7.95 6.05
CA VAL A 174 9.77 -9.25 6.47
C VAL A 174 10.78 -9.08 7.61
N LEU A 175 11.65 -8.07 7.56
CA LEU A 175 12.58 -7.76 8.65
C LEU A 175 11.83 -7.40 9.93
N TYR A 176 10.76 -6.59 9.82
CA TYR A 176 9.89 -6.25 10.95
C TYR A 176 9.27 -7.49 11.61
N ASN A 177 8.66 -8.37 10.81
CA ASN A 177 8.08 -9.61 11.34
C ASN A 177 9.12 -10.54 11.97
N LYS A 178 10.30 -10.69 11.34
CA LYS A 178 11.39 -11.50 11.89
C LYS A 178 11.90 -10.96 13.23
N MET A 179 12.03 -9.64 13.34
CA MET A 179 12.50 -8.98 14.56
C MET A 179 11.46 -9.05 15.69
N GLY A 180 10.16 -8.97 15.36
CA GLY A 180 9.07 -9.15 16.32
C GLY A 180 8.88 -10.60 16.76
N GLY A 181 9.10 -11.57 15.87
CA GLY A 181 9.01 -13.01 16.18
C GLY A 181 10.13 -13.51 17.09
N SER A 182 11.32 -12.90 17.04
CA SER A 182 12.46 -13.24 17.92
C SER A 182 12.24 -12.91 19.42
N LEU A 183 11.13 -12.25 19.77
CA LEU A 183 10.73 -11.91 21.15
C LEU A 183 9.68 -12.85 21.74
N GLY A 184 9.06 -13.69 20.91
CA GLY A 184 7.93 -14.53 21.27
C GLY A 184 8.19 -15.98 20.94
N LEU A 185 9.24 -16.56 21.55
CA LEU A 185 9.42 -17.96 21.96
C LEU A 185 10.87 -18.16 22.45
#